data_AF-A0A2U1K939-F1
#
_entry.id   AF-A0A2U1K939-F1
#
_cell.length_a   1.000
_cell.length_b   1.000
_cell.length_c   1.000
_cell.angle_alpha   90.00
_cell.angle_beta   90.00
_cell.angle_gamma   90.00
#
_symmetry.space_group_name_H-M   'P 1'
#
loop_
_entity.id
_entity.type
_entity.pdbx_description
1 polymer ?
#
loop_
_entity_poly.entity_id
_entity_poly.type
_entity_poly.pdbx_seq_one_letter_code
_entity_poly.pdbx_strand_id
1 'polypeptide(L)'
;MLTALFVYHSQDVAKSVQALASILVIINALSSFQIYGMPTFDELESIYVTRFKKPCAWWLRVIIRTVFGFICFFIAVAIPFLASMAGLIGGIALPVTLVYPCFMWLKVKKPKVYSPQWCLNWALGVLGMGLSGLLIAAGVYVIIDNGIKFNFFEP
;
A
#
# COMPACT_ATOMS: atom_id res chain seq x y z
N MET A 1 9.04 -1.17 9.03
CA MET A 1 10.23 -2.05 8.96
C MET A 1 11.46 -1.43 9.63
N LEU A 2 11.87 -0.20 9.27
CA LEU A 2 13.08 0.42 9.87
C LEU A 2 12.98 0.52 11.40
N THR A 3 11.83 0.98 11.92
CA THR A 3 11.59 1.11 13.37
C THR A 3 11.78 -0.21 14.12
N ALA A 4 11.29 -1.33 13.56
CA ALA A 4 11.48 -2.64 14.18
C ALA A 4 12.95 -3.08 14.18
N LEU A 5 13.70 -2.78 13.12
CA LEU A 5 15.13 -3.06 13.05
C LEU A 5 15.92 -2.25 14.10
N PHE A 6 15.58 -0.97 14.27
CA PHE A 6 16.20 -0.14 15.32
C PHE A 6 15.78 -0.57 16.74
N VAL A 7 14.53 -0.98 16.95
CA VAL A 7 14.05 -1.39 18.28
C VAL A 7 14.66 -2.73 18.72
N TYR A 8 14.69 -3.73 17.82
CA TYR A 8 15.09 -5.09 18.20
C TYR A 8 16.57 -5.40 17.95
N HIS A 9 17.24 -4.71 17.01
CA HIS A 9 18.59 -5.07 16.55
C HIS A 9 19.59 -3.92 16.60
N SER A 10 19.28 -2.79 17.26
CA SER A 10 20.21 -1.64 17.33
C SER A 10 21.48 -1.91 18.15
N GLN A 11 21.44 -2.83 19.11
CA GLN A 11 22.58 -3.17 19.96
C GLN A 11 23.42 -4.34 19.42
N ASP A 12 22.79 -5.24 18.66
CA ASP A 12 23.42 -6.48 18.20
C ASP A 12 24.10 -6.36 16.82
N VAL A 13 23.80 -5.30 16.07
CA VAL A 13 24.24 -5.13 14.68
C VAL A 13 25.27 -4.01 14.54
N ALA A 14 26.32 -4.26 13.75
CA ALA A 14 27.34 -3.26 13.44
C ALA A 14 26.72 -2.01 12.79
N LYS A 15 27.16 -0.82 13.23
CA LYS A 15 26.68 0.49 12.72
C LYS A 15 26.74 0.61 11.19
N SER A 16 27.73 -0.02 10.56
CA SER A 16 27.89 -0.06 9.10
C SER A 16 26.72 -0.77 8.40
N VAL A 17 26.24 -1.89 8.95
CA VAL A 17 25.12 -2.66 8.41
C VAL A 17 23.81 -1.89 8.57
N GLN A 18 23.62 -1.20 9.70
CA GLN A 18 22.45 -0.35 9.93
C GLN A 18 22.40 0.85 8.98
N ALA A 19 23.56 1.48 8.72
CA ALA A 19 23.68 2.55 7.74
C ALA A 19 23.36 2.05 6.32
N LEU A 20 23.91 0.90 5.93
CA LEU A 20 23.67 0.28 4.63
C LEU A 20 22.18 -0.08 4.43
N ALA A 21 21.55 -0.68 5.44
CA ALA A 21 20.12 -1.00 5.42
C ALA A 21 19.26 0.27 5.26
N SER A 22 19.63 1.36 5.96
CA SER A 22 18.91 2.63 5.86
C SER A 22 19.03 3.25 4.46
N ILE A 23 20.23 3.24 3.88
CA ILE A 23 20.47 3.72 2.50
C ILE A 23 19.67 2.88 1.49
N LEU A 24 19.68 1.56 1.62
CA LEU A 24 18.90 0.67 0.75
C LEU A 24 17.40 0.96 0.82
N VAL A 25 16.88 1.19 2.03
CA VAL A 25 15.46 1.53 2.23
C VAL A 25 15.13 2.88 1.60
N ILE A 26 16.00 3.88 1.71
CA ILE A 26 15.82 5.20 1.07
C ILE A 26 15.79 5.05 -0.45
N ILE A 27 16.76 4.34 -1.04
CA ILE A 27 16.81 4.12 -2.49
C ILE A 27 15.55 3.40 -2.97
N ASN A 28 15.14 2.35 -2.26
CA ASN A 28 13.92 1.61 -2.56
C ASN A 28 12.66 2.48 -2.47
N ALA A 29 12.56 3.36 -1.47
CA ALA A 29 11.42 4.26 -1.31
C ALA A 29 11.37 5.30 -2.45
N LEU A 30 12.51 5.87 -2.82
CA LEU A 30 12.61 6.84 -3.92
C LEU A 30 12.25 6.22 -5.28
N SER A 31 12.72 5.01 -5.56
CA SER A 31 12.38 4.30 -6.81
C SER A 31 10.92 3.84 -6.82
N SER A 32 10.42 3.29 -5.71
CA SER A 32 9.05 2.81 -5.58
C SER A 32 8.03 3.94 -5.75
N PHE A 33 8.30 5.13 -5.19
CA PHE A 33 7.38 6.27 -5.32
C PHE A 33 7.14 6.65 -6.78
N GLN A 34 8.17 6.59 -7.63
CA GLN A 34 8.03 6.87 -9.06
C GLN A 34 7.15 5.82 -9.76
N ILE A 35 7.37 4.55 -9.45
CA ILE A 35 6.62 3.43 -10.06
C ILE A 35 5.13 3.49 -9.66
N TYR A 36 4.84 3.69 -8.37
CA TYR A 36 3.45 3.75 -7.88
C TYR A 36 2.74 5.07 -8.19
N GLY A 37 3.49 6.17 -8.33
CA GLY A 37 2.94 7.47 -8.70
C GLY A 37 2.48 7.53 -10.16
N MET A 38 3.15 6.81 -11.06
CA MET A 38 2.91 6.90 -12.50
C MET A 38 1.47 6.57 -12.93
N PRO A 39 0.83 5.48 -12.47
CA PRO A 39 -0.58 5.22 -12.76
C PRO A 39 -1.52 6.33 -12.28
N THR A 40 -1.19 6.94 -11.14
CA THR A 40 -2.00 8.04 -10.58
C THR A 40 -1.86 9.30 -11.43
N PHE A 41 -0.65 9.60 -11.90
CA PHE A 41 -0.42 10.73 -12.82
C PHE A 41 -1.12 10.52 -14.16
N ASP A 42 -1.10 9.30 -14.69
CA ASP A 42 -1.76 8.97 -15.96
C ASP A 42 -3.29 9.08 -15.83
N GLU A 43 -3.87 8.64 -14.71
CA GLU A 43 -5.31 8.77 -14.45
C GLU A 43 -5.73 10.24 -14.30
N LEU A 44 -4.96 11.05 -13.57
CA LEU A 44 -5.23 12.49 -13.42
C LEU A 44 -5.14 13.23 -14.75
N GLU A 45 -4.15 12.88 -15.59
CA GLU A 45 -4.01 13.43 -16.94
C GLU A 45 -5.16 12.98 -17.85
N SER A 46 -5.57 11.70 -17.77
CA SER A 46 -6.73 11.15 -18.49
C SER A 46 -8.01 11.90 -18.15
N ILE A 47 -8.32 12.08 -16.85
CA ILE A 47 -9.50 12.83 -16.38
C ILE A 47 -9.50 14.25 -16.95
N TYR A 48 -8.35 14.92 -16.96
CA TYR A 48 -8.21 16.26 -17.54
C TYR A 48 -8.49 16.26 -19.04
N VAL A 49 -7.88 15.34 -19.80
CA VAL A 49 -8.06 15.24 -21.25
C VAL A 49 -9.51 14.92 -21.60
N THR A 50 -10.15 13.98 -20.90
CA THR A 50 -11.56 13.63 -21.12
C THR A 50 -12.49 14.81 -20.87
N ARG A 51 -12.22 15.62 -19.84
CA ARG A 51 -13.09 16.74 -19.46
C ARG A 51 -12.89 17.99 -20.32
N PHE A 52 -11.64 18.35 -20.61
CA PHE A 52 -11.30 19.58 -21.33
C PHE A 52 -11.07 19.38 -22.82
N LYS A 53 -11.04 18.12 -23.30
CA LYS A 53 -10.78 17.70 -24.69
C LYS A 53 -9.53 18.35 -25.31
N LYS A 54 -8.54 18.68 -24.49
CA LYS A 54 -7.29 19.32 -24.89
C LYS A 54 -6.11 18.51 -24.35
N PRO A 55 -4.96 18.49 -25.07
CA PRO A 55 -3.77 17.86 -24.54
C PRO A 55 -3.32 18.55 -23.26
N CYS A 56 -2.82 17.77 -22.31
CA CYS A 56 -2.27 18.29 -21.07
C CYS A 56 -0.99 19.07 -21.36
N ALA A 57 -0.96 20.36 -21.03
CA ALA A 57 0.22 21.19 -21.23
C ALA A 57 1.36 20.76 -20.29
N TRP A 58 2.61 20.92 -20.73
CA TRP A 58 3.78 20.54 -19.92
C TRP A 58 3.81 21.21 -18.54
N TRP A 59 3.45 22.50 -18.46
CA TRP A 59 3.34 23.23 -17.19
C TRP A 59 2.27 22.65 -16.26
N LEU A 60 1.11 22.24 -16.81
CA LEU A 60 0.05 21.61 -16.03
C LEU A 60 0.50 20.25 -15.48
N ARG A 61 1.27 19.49 -16.27
CA ARG A 61 1.85 18.22 -15.83
C ARG A 61 2.83 18.41 -14.66
N VAL A 62 3.61 19.49 -14.66
CA VAL A 62 4.49 19.85 -13.53
C VAL A 62 3.65 20.18 -12.30
N ILE A 63 2.60 21.00 -12.45
CA ILE A 63 1.70 21.36 -11.34
C ILE A 63 1.06 20.12 -10.72
N ILE A 64 0.50 19.21 -11.53
CA ILE A 64 -0.11 17.96 -11.05
C ILE A 64 0.88 17.13 -10.22
N ARG A 65 2.12 16.98 -10.70
CA ARG A 65 3.17 16.24 -9.99
C ARG A 65 3.58 16.90 -8.68
N THR A 66 3.77 18.22 -8.66
CA THR A 66 4.14 18.97 -7.46
C THR A 66 3.02 18.95 -6.42
N VAL A 67 1.77 19.17 -6.85
CA VAL A 67 0.60 19.15 -5.96
C VAL A 67 0.40 17.76 -5.35
N PHE A 68 0.51 16.69 -6.15
CA PHE A 68 0.41 15.33 -5.63
C PHE A 68 1.51 15.03 -4.59
N GLY A 69 2.76 15.36 -4.90
CA GLY A 69 3.87 15.19 -3.95
C GLY A 69 3.67 15.98 -2.65
N PHE A 70 3.17 17.21 -2.76
CA PHE A 70 2.84 18.05 -1.60
C PHE A 70 1.70 17.46 -0.75
N ILE A 71 0.65 16.93 -1.37
CA ILE A 71 -0.44 16.25 -0.66
C ILE A 71 0.08 15.02 0.08
N CYS A 72 0.89 14.19 -0.57
CA CYS A 72 1.51 13.02 0.09
C CYS A 72 2.36 13.44 1.29
N PHE A 73 3.17 14.49 1.15
CA PHE A 73 3.97 15.03 2.24
C PHE A 73 3.10 15.57 3.38
N PHE A 74 2.06 16.34 3.05
CA PHE A 74 1.12 16.89 4.02
C PHE A 74 0.42 15.79 4.81
N ILE A 75 -0.05 14.72 4.15
CA ILE A 75 -0.66 13.56 4.81
C ILE A 75 0.34 12.86 5.72
N ALA A 76 1.59 12.68 5.29
CA ALA A 76 2.62 12.04 6.09
C ALA A 76 2.91 12.82 7.39
N VAL A 77 2.89 14.15 7.35
CA VAL A 77 3.09 15.01 8.53
C VAL A 77 1.83 15.11 9.39
N ALA A 78 0.65 15.21 8.77
CA ALA A 78 -0.61 15.39 9.49
C ALA A 78 -1.10 14.09 10.17
N ILE A 79 -0.73 12.93 9.63
CA ILE A 79 -1.23 11.62 10.06
C ILE A 79 -0.04 10.67 10.35
N PRO A 80 0.72 10.90 11.43
CA PRO A 80 1.89 10.07 11.77
C PRO A 80 1.50 8.62 12.12
N PHE A 81 0.25 8.38 12.52
CA PHE A 81 -0.28 7.05 12.84
C PHE A 81 -0.66 6.22 11.61
N LEU A 82 -0.53 6.74 10.38
CA LEU A 82 -0.88 6.02 9.15
C LEU A 82 -0.10 4.70 9.01
N ALA A 83 1.13 4.65 9.51
CA ALA A 83 1.94 3.43 9.55
C ALA A 83 1.32 2.32 10.41
N SER A 84 0.64 2.70 11.49
CA SER A 84 -0.10 1.78 12.38
C SER A 84 -1.38 1.27 11.70
N MET A 85 -1.96 2.07 10.78
CA MET A 85 -3.14 1.71 9.98
C MET A 85 -2.81 0.86 8.75
N ALA A 86 -1.53 0.68 8.42
CA ALA A 86 -1.11 -0.06 7.23
C ALA A 86 -1.65 -1.50 7.21
N GLY A 87 -1.74 -2.17 8.38
CA GLY A 87 -2.32 -3.50 8.49
C GLY A 87 -3.81 -3.54 8.14
N LEU A 88 -4.58 -2.53 8.57
CA LEU A 88 -6.00 -2.39 8.26
C LEU A 88 -6.23 -2.13 6.77
N ILE A 89 -5.47 -1.18 6.20
CA ILE A 89 -5.53 -0.83 4.77
C ILE A 89 -5.14 -2.05 3.92
N GLY A 90 -4.09 -2.76 4.31
CA GLY A 90 -3.67 -4.01 3.66
C GLY A 90 -4.75 -5.09 3.73
N GLY A 91 -5.42 -5.24 4.89
CA GLY A 91 -6.53 -6.16 5.09
C GLY A 91 -7.71 -5.89 4.15
N ILE A 92 -8.05 -4.62 3.91
CA ILE A 92 -9.12 -4.22 2.98
C ILE A 92 -8.69 -4.43 1.51
N ALA A 93 -7.41 -4.32 1.20
CA ALA A 93 -6.89 -4.51 -0.16
C ALA A 93 -6.80 -5.99 -0.56
N LEU A 94 -6.57 -6.92 0.38
CA LEU A 94 -6.42 -8.36 0.10
C LEU A 94 -7.59 -9.00 -0.66
N PRO A 95 -8.86 -8.68 -0.37
CA PRO A 95 -9.98 -9.16 -1.17
C PRO A 95 -9.90 -8.74 -2.63
N VAL A 96 -9.42 -7.53 -2.91
CA VAL A 96 -9.31 -7.00 -4.27
C VAL A 96 -8.11 -7.60 -5.01
N THR A 97 -6.98 -7.78 -4.33
CA THR A 97 -5.73 -8.20 -4.97
C THR A 97 -5.56 -9.72 -5.08
N LEU A 98 -6.10 -10.49 -4.13
CA LEU A 98 -5.94 -11.95 -4.09
C LEU A 98 -7.26 -12.69 -4.36
N VAL A 99 -8.33 -12.29 -3.68
CA VAL A 99 -9.59 -13.06 -3.69
C VAL A 99 -10.37 -12.85 -4.99
N TYR A 100 -10.46 -11.61 -5.45
CA TYR A 100 -11.16 -11.24 -6.67
C TYR A 100 -10.65 -11.98 -7.92
N PRO A 101 -9.34 -11.99 -8.26
CA PRO A 101 -8.86 -12.71 -9.43
C PRO A 101 -9.05 -14.23 -9.33
N CYS A 102 -8.91 -14.83 -8.14
CA CYS A 102 -9.15 -16.26 -7.94
C CYS A 102 -10.60 -16.65 -8.24
N PHE A 103 -11.58 -15.91 -7.72
CA PHE A 103 -12.99 -16.18 -8.00
C PHE A 103 -13.42 -15.78 -9.41
N MET A 104 -12.89 -14.69 -9.95
CA MET A 104 -13.13 -14.27 -11.33
C MET A 104 -12.65 -15.35 -12.31
N TRP A 105 -11.45 -15.90 -12.10
CA TRP A 105 -10.91 -16.96 -12.94
C TRP A 105 -11.77 -18.23 -12.90
N LEU A 106 -12.23 -18.63 -11.71
CA LEU A 106 -13.15 -19.77 -11.54
C LEU A 106 -14.47 -19.57 -12.30
N LYS A 107 -15.03 -18.35 -12.29
CA LYS A 107 -16.26 -18.00 -13.02
C LYS A 107 -16.08 -18.00 -14.53
N VAL A 108 -14.95 -17.49 -15.03
CA VAL A 108 -14.66 -17.37 -16.46
C VAL A 108 -14.29 -18.72 -17.08
N LYS A 109 -13.37 -19.46 -16.45
CA LYS A 109 -12.82 -20.69 -17.03
C LYS A 109 -13.64 -21.94 -16.74
N LYS A 110 -14.52 -21.91 -15.72
CA LYS A 110 -15.37 -23.05 -15.31
C LYS A 110 -14.63 -24.39 -15.34
N PRO A 111 -13.48 -24.52 -14.65
CA PRO A 111 -12.70 -25.75 -14.66
C PRO A 111 -13.50 -26.91 -14.04
N LYS A 112 -13.15 -28.15 -14.37
CA LYS A 112 -13.77 -29.34 -13.77
C LYS A 112 -13.69 -29.25 -12.24
N VAL A 113 -14.83 -29.47 -11.60
CA VAL A 113 -14.93 -29.52 -10.13
C VAL A 113 -13.96 -30.60 -9.62
N TYR A 114 -13.20 -30.28 -8.57
CA TYR A 114 -12.09 -31.10 -8.04
C TYR A 114 -10.82 -31.22 -8.90
N SER A 115 -10.69 -30.45 -9.98
CA SER A 115 -9.38 -30.29 -10.64
C SER A 115 -8.37 -29.63 -9.69
N PRO A 116 -7.07 -29.96 -9.76
CA PRO A 116 -6.03 -29.31 -8.96
C PRO A 116 -6.06 -27.77 -9.09
N GLN A 117 -6.35 -27.24 -10.28
CA GLN A 117 -6.49 -25.79 -10.50
C GLN A 117 -7.75 -25.20 -9.85
N TRP A 118 -8.83 -25.97 -9.74
CA TRP A 118 -10.05 -25.53 -9.05
C TRP A 118 -9.82 -25.50 -7.54
N CYS A 119 -9.20 -26.55 -6.98
CA CYS A 119 -8.86 -26.63 -5.56
C CYS A 119 -7.90 -25.52 -5.14
N LEU A 120 -6.86 -25.26 -5.95
CA LEU A 120 -5.87 -24.22 -5.65
C LEU A 120 -6.49 -22.83 -5.62
N ASN A 121 -7.30 -22.46 -6.62
CA ASN A 121 -7.96 -21.15 -6.65
C ASN A 121 -9.00 -20.97 -5.53
N TRP A 122 -9.72 -22.04 -5.19
CA TRP A 122 -10.62 -22.01 -4.03
C TRP A 122 -9.87 -21.86 -2.71
N ALA A 123 -8.79 -22.64 -2.51
CA ALA A 123 -7.97 -22.55 -1.31
C ALA A 123 -7.33 -21.16 -1.17
N LEU A 124 -6.74 -20.61 -2.23
CA LEU A 124 -6.19 -19.25 -2.22
C LEU A 124 -7.26 -18.18 -1.96
N GLY A 125 -8.45 -18.32 -2.55
CA GLY A 125 -9.56 -17.40 -2.31
C GLY A 125 -10.04 -17.40 -0.86
N VAL A 126 -10.22 -18.59 -0.26
CA VAL A 126 -10.63 -18.73 1.14
C VAL A 126 -9.54 -18.26 2.09
N LEU A 127 -8.28 -18.62 1.84
CA LEU A 127 -7.15 -18.13 2.62
C LEU A 127 -7.02 -16.60 2.54
N GLY A 128 -7.20 -16.01 1.36
CA GLY A 128 -7.20 -14.55 1.20
C GLY A 128 -8.29 -13.86 1.99
N MET A 129 -9.50 -14.41 2.03
CA MET A 129 -10.59 -13.89 2.86
C MET A 129 -10.29 -14.04 4.36
N GLY A 130 -9.74 -15.18 4.78
CA GLY A 130 -9.34 -15.40 6.17
C GLY A 130 -8.23 -14.42 6.62
N LEU A 131 -7.20 -14.24 5.80
CA LEU A 131 -6.12 -13.28 6.06
C LEU A 131 -6.61 -11.84 6.09
N SER A 132 -7.53 -11.47 5.20
CA SER A 132 -8.18 -10.15 5.23
C SER A 132 -8.89 -9.91 6.56
N GLY A 133 -9.70 -10.86 7.02
CA GLY A 133 -10.38 -10.78 8.33
C GLY A 133 -9.39 -10.68 9.49
N LEU A 134 -8.32 -11.48 9.48
CA LEU A 134 -7.27 -11.44 10.51
C LEU A 134 -6.56 -10.09 10.55
N LEU A 135 -6.20 -9.52 9.39
CA LEU A 135 -5.53 -8.22 9.31
C LEU A 135 -6.45 -7.07 9.75
N ILE A 136 -7.74 -7.13 9.42
CA ILE A 136 -8.71 -6.14 9.90
C ILE A 136 -8.84 -6.24 11.42
N ALA A 137 -8.98 -7.44 11.97
CA ALA A 137 -9.07 -7.65 13.43
C ALA A 137 -7.80 -7.17 14.15
N ALA A 138 -6.62 -7.48 13.61
CA ALA A 138 -5.33 -6.99 14.13
C ALA A 138 -5.23 -5.46 14.04
N GLY A 139 -5.66 -4.86 12.92
CA GLY A 139 -5.68 -3.41 12.76
C GLY A 139 -6.61 -2.72 13.77
N VAL A 140 -7.80 -3.28 14.00
CA VAL A 140 -8.74 -2.79 15.02
C VAL A 140 -8.18 -2.94 16.42
N TYR A 141 -7.54 -4.07 16.74
CA TYR A 141 -6.88 -4.27 18.03
C TYR A 141 -5.80 -3.21 18.27
N VAL A 142 -4.96 -2.93 17.27
CA VAL A 142 -3.90 -1.91 17.35
C VAL A 142 -4.50 -0.50 17.56
N ILE A 143 -5.63 -0.18 16.95
CA ILE A 143 -6.34 1.10 17.19
C ILE A 143 -6.81 1.21 18.65
N ILE A 144 -7.37 0.11 19.17
CA ILE A 144 -7.91 0.07 20.54
C ILE A 144 -6.79 0.14 21.58
N ASP A 145 -5.73 -0.65 21.41
CA ASP A 145 -4.63 -0.81 22.36
C ASP A 145 -3.75 0.44 22.46
N ASN A 146 -3.47 1.11 21.34
CA ASN A 146 -2.72 2.37 21.37
C ASN A 146 -3.51 3.52 22.02
N GLY A 147 -4.83 3.35 22.19
CA GLY A 147 -5.73 4.44 22.53
C GLY A 147 -5.75 5.48 21.40
N ILE A 148 -6.87 6.13 21.19
CA ILE A 148 -6.96 7.17 20.18
C ILE A 148 -6.24 8.43 20.69
N LYS A 149 -4.90 8.42 20.72
CA LYS A 149 -4.08 9.64 20.80
C LYS A 149 -3.95 10.17 19.38
N PHE A 150 -4.95 10.95 18.98
CA PHE A 150 -4.91 11.73 17.76
C PHE A 150 -3.83 12.81 17.88
N ASN A 151 -2.57 12.41 17.77
CA ASN A 151 -1.43 13.32 17.70
C ASN A 151 -1.39 13.91 16.29
N PHE A 152 -2.36 14.77 15.97
CA PHE A 152 -2.33 15.55 14.74
C PHE A 152 -1.18 16.56 14.85
N PHE A 153 -0.26 16.56 13.89
CA PHE A 153 0.89 17.47 13.80
C PHE A 153 2.02 17.29 14.84
N GLU A 154 2.05 16.19 15.58
CA GLU A 154 3.23 15.76 16.35
C GLU A 154 3.85 14.53 15.68
N PRO A 155 4.90 14.71 14.86
CA PRO A 155 5.54 13.62 14.10
C PRO A 155 6.26 12.59 14.99
#